data_AF-A0A6M1LXK4-F1
#
_entry.id   AF-A0A6M1LXK4-F1
#
_cell.length_a   1.000
_cell.length_b   1.000
_cell.length_c   1.000
_cell.angle_alpha   90.00
_cell.angle_beta   90.00
_cell.angle_gamma   90.00
#
_symmetry.space_group_name_H-M   'P 1'
#
loop_
_entity.id
_entity.type
_entity.pdbx_description
1 polymer ?
#
loop_
_entity_poly.entity_id
_entity_poly.type
_entity_poly.pdbx_seq_one_letter_code
_entity_poly.pdbx_strand_id
1 'polypeptide(L)'
;MDWGAAAYRARRLVGVRKRMVPEHLSLALVDAFAERHTLTAAEMRQHGSAETVATILRLVTTAVHGRGHVPAVNGWYRREENGTGYVIDPGFAIAWRAARACDVPLSRA
;
A
#
# COMPACT_ATOMS: atom_id res chain seq x y z
N MET A 1 -13.35 -3.70 9.65
CA MET A 1 -12.18 -2.81 9.75
C MET A 1 -12.54 -1.49 9.09
N ASP A 2 -12.09 -0.36 9.63
CA ASP A 2 -12.27 0.94 8.97
C ASP A 2 -11.14 1.14 7.95
N TRP A 3 -11.44 0.84 6.69
CA TRP A 3 -10.49 0.95 5.59
C TRP A 3 -10.17 2.40 5.22
N GLY A 4 -11.11 3.33 5.38
CA GLY A 4 -10.89 4.75 5.12
C GLY A 4 -9.83 5.33 6.06
N ALA A 5 -10.00 5.12 7.36
CA ALA A 5 -9.02 5.55 8.35
C ALA A 5 -7.67 4.84 8.17
N ALA A 6 -7.67 3.55 7.82
CA ALA A 6 -6.45 2.79 7.57
C ALA A 6 -5.66 3.31 6.35
N ALA A 7 -6.33 3.56 5.22
CA ALA A 7 -5.72 4.13 4.02
C ALA A 7 -5.15 5.53 4.28
N TYR A 8 -5.88 6.38 4.99
CA TYR A 8 -5.41 7.71 5.37
C TYR A 8 -4.16 7.65 6.28
N ARG A 9 -4.16 6.77 7.29
CA ARG A 9 -2.97 6.54 8.13
C ARG A 9 -1.78 6.07 7.31
N ALA A 10 -1.98 5.13 6.38
CA ALA A 10 -0.93 4.62 5.50
C ALA A 10 -0.34 5.73 4.63
N ARG A 11 -1.21 6.54 4.01
CA ARG A 11 -0.82 7.69 3.18
C ARG A 11 0.03 8.69 3.96
N ARG A 12 -0.40 9.08 5.16
CA ARG A 12 0.37 9.99 6.04
C ARG A 12 1.71 9.38 6.47
N LEU A 13 1.73 8.10 6.83
CA LEU A 13 2.96 7.44 7.26
C LEU A 13 4.00 7.38 6.14
N VAL A 14 3.58 7.14 4.89
CA VAL A 14 4.45 7.22 3.71
C VAL A 14 5.11 8.60 3.58
N GLY A 15 4.33 9.68 3.69
CA GLY A 15 4.86 11.04 3.62
C GLY A 15 5.84 11.37 4.75
N VAL A 16 5.52 10.95 5.99
CA VAL A 16 6.39 11.14 7.17
C VAL A 16 7.69 10.34 7.05
N ARG A 17 7.65 9.15 6.42
CA ARG A 17 8.78 8.23 6.30
C ARG A 17 9.53 8.31 4.96
N LYS A 18 9.36 9.39 4.21
CA LYS A 18 10.03 9.63 2.92
C LYS A 18 11.56 9.56 2.93
N ARG A 19 12.19 9.70 4.11
CA ARG A 19 13.64 9.52 4.31
C ARG A 19 14.08 8.04 4.28
N MET A 20 13.17 7.10 4.54
CA MET A 20 13.47 5.66 4.51
C MET A 20 13.30 5.10 3.10
N VAL A 21 12.22 5.48 2.42
CA VAL A 21 11.94 5.15 1.03
C VAL A 21 11.34 6.39 0.38
N PRO A 22 11.79 6.81 -0.82
CA PRO A 22 11.18 7.92 -1.52
C PRO A 22 9.65 7.75 -1.63
N GLU A 23 8.94 8.83 -1.31
CA GLU A 23 7.47 8.84 -1.28
C GLU A 23 6.86 8.37 -2.62
N HIS A 24 7.40 8.83 -3.75
CA HIS A 24 6.89 8.47 -5.08
C HIS A 24 6.96 6.96 -5.36
N LEU A 25 7.97 6.24 -4.87
CA LEU A 25 8.06 4.78 -5.03
C LEU A 25 7.01 4.07 -4.18
N SER A 26 6.80 4.55 -2.96
CA SER A 26 5.76 4.01 -2.07
C SER A 26 4.37 4.20 -2.67
N LEU A 27 4.09 5.40 -3.20
CA LEU A 27 2.82 5.70 -3.85
C LEU A 27 2.65 4.87 -5.12
N ALA A 28 3.65 4.81 -6.00
CA ALA A 28 3.56 4.06 -7.24
C ALA A 28 3.27 2.56 -7.01
N LEU A 29 3.92 1.94 -6.02
CA LEU A 29 3.67 0.53 -5.70
C LEU A 29 2.24 0.30 -5.18
N VAL A 30 1.77 1.12 -4.25
CA VAL A 30 0.42 0.94 -3.66
C VAL A 30 -0.68 1.34 -4.65
N ASP A 31 -0.45 2.36 -5.48
CA ASP A 31 -1.35 2.77 -6.57
C ASP A 31 -1.48 1.61 -7.57
N ALA A 32 -0.37 1.02 -8.05
CA ALA A 32 -0.39 -0.12 -8.95
C ALA A 32 -1.06 -1.35 -8.33
N PHE A 33 -0.84 -1.62 -7.04
CA PHE A 33 -1.46 -2.75 -6.36
C PHE A 33 -2.97 -2.54 -6.18
N ALA A 34 -3.38 -1.32 -5.83
CA ALA A 34 -4.79 -0.95 -5.72
C ALA A 34 -5.48 -1.02 -7.09
N GLU A 35 -4.85 -0.58 -8.18
CA GLU A 35 -5.41 -0.62 -9.53
C GLU A 35 -5.53 -2.04 -10.08
N ARG A 36 -4.45 -2.83 -10.00
CA ARG A 36 -4.39 -4.16 -10.60
C ARG A 36 -5.01 -5.25 -9.74
N HIS A 37 -5.29 -4.95 -8.48
CA HIS A 37 -5.81 -5.85 -7.44
C HIS A 37 -4.89 -7.03 -7.06
N THR A 38 -4.10 -7.53 -8.01
CA THR A 38 -3.14 -8.61 -7.83
C THR A 38 -1.81 -8.23 -8.46
N LEU A 39 -0.72 -8.52 -7.77
CA LEU A 39 0.65 -8.36 -8.27
C LEU A 39 1.49 -9.58 -7.90
N THR A 40 2.37 -9.98 -8.80
CA THR A 40 3.46 -10.93 -8.52
C THR A 40 4.63 -10.23 -7.84
N ALA A 41 5.54 -11.00 -7.24
CA ALA A 41 6.80 -10.44 -6.71
C ALA A 41 7.65 -9.75 -7.78
N ALA A 42 7.62 -10.23 -9.03
CA ALA A 42 8.34 -9.64 -10.14
C ALA A 42 7.77 -8.27 -10.52
N GLU A 43 6.44 -8.13 -10.54
CA GLU A 43 5.78 -6.86 -10.83
C GLU A 43 5.99 -5.85 -9.71
N MET A 44 5.91 -6.26 -8.43
CA MET A 44 6.24 -5.37 -7.32
C MET A 44 7.67 -4.82 -7.42
N ARG A 45 8.62 -5.62 -7.90
CA ARG A 45 10.02 -5.21 -8.09
C ARG A 45 10.22 -4.20 -9.24
N GLN A 46 9.23 -3.97 -10.09
CA GLN A 46 9.28 -2.85 -11.05
C GLN A 46 9.24 -1.49 -10.34
N HIS A 47 8.81 -1.46 -9.07
CA HIS A 47 8.76 -0.26 -8.24
C HIS A 47 9.99 -0.10 -7.31
N GLY A 48 11.00 -0.97 -7.42
CA GLY A 48 12.26 -0.87 -6.67
C GLY A 48 12.89 -2.21 -6.33
N SER A 49 13.99 -2.17 -5.57
CA SER A 49 14.65 -3.38 -5.08
C SER A 49 13.71 -4.21 -4.17
N ALA A 50 14.04 -5.48 -3.98
CA ALA A 50 13.28 -6.35 -3.07
C ALA A 50 13.20 -5.78 -1.64
N GLU A 51 14.26 -5.13 -1.16
CA GLU A 51 14.30 -4.47 0.15
C GLU A 51 13.41 -3.22 0.19
N THR A 52 13.39 -2.43 -0.88
CA THR A 52 12.50 -1.27 -1.03
C THR A 52 11.04 -1.71 -1.00
N VAL A 53 10.68 -2.72 -1.79
CA VAL A 53 9.32 -3.30 -1.79
C VAL A 53 8.94 -3.80 -0.41
N ALA A 54 9.80 -4.60 0.24
CA ALA A 54 9.55 -5.12 1.58
C ALA A 54 9.39 -4.00 2.62
N THR A 55 10.13 -2.91 2.47
CA THR A 55 10.03 -1.73 3.36
C THR A 55 8.73 -0.98 3.14
N ILE A 56 8.29 -0.79 1.90
CA ILE A 56 6.98 -0.17 1.59
C ILE A 56 5.84 -1.02 2.16
N LEU A 57 5.83 -2.33 1.89
CA LEU A 57 4.80 -3.24 2.41
C LEU A 57 4.75 -3.21 3.94
N ARG A 58 5.91 -3.16 4.60
CA ARG A 58 6.00 -3.07 6.07
C ARG A 58 5.48 -1.73 6.60
N LEU A 59 5.76 -0.62 5.92
CA LEU A 59 5.25 0.69 6.29
C LEU A 59 3.72 0.72 6.23
N VAL A 60 3.13 0.27 5.12
CA VAL A 60 1.67 0.21 4.96
C VAL A 60 1.07 -0.74 5.98
N THR A 61 1.64 -1.93 6.16
CA THR A 61 1.20 -2.90 7.18
C THR A 61 1.22 -2.27 8.58
N THR A 62 2.27 -1.50 8.91
CA THR A 62 2.38 -0.83 10.21
C THR A 62 1.27 0.21 10.41
N ALA A 63 0.89 0.94 9.36
CA ALA A 63 -0.18 1.92 9.46
C ALA A 63 -1.58 1.30 9.55
N VAL A 64 -1.79 0.17 8.87
CA VAL A 64 -3.08 -0.52 8.84
C VAL A 64 -3.29 -1.33 10.12
N HIS A 65 -2.32 -2.18 10.47
CA HIS A 65 -2.45 -3.23 11.50
C HIS A 65 -1.63 -2.96 12.76
N GLY A 66 -0.77 -1.93 12.77
CA GLY A 66 0.15 -1.69 13.87
C GLY A 66 1.44 -2.51 13.78
N ARG A 67 2.14 -2.70 14.90
CA ARG A 67 3.43 -3.39 14.90
C ARG A 67 3.26 -4.89 14.70
N GLY A 68 3.51 -5.34 13.48
CA GLY A 68 3.85 -6.73 13.20
C GLY A 68 2.81 -7.44 12.36
N HIS A 69 3.30 -8.02 11.26
CA HIS A 69 2.68 -8.94 10.31
C HIS A 69 1.32 -8.53 9.73
N VAL A 70 1.05 -9.03 8.53
CA VAL A 70 -0.27 -8.95 7.94
C VAL A 70 -1.08 -10.12 8.49
N PRO A 71 -2.23 -9.89 9.14
CA PRO A 71 -3.03 -10.99 9.66
C PRO A 71 -3.56 -11.84 8.50
N ALA A 72 -3.67 -13.16 8.72
CA ALA A 72 -4.17 -14.10 7.72
C ALA A 72 -5.61 -13.81 7.30
N VAL A 73 -6.41 -13.26 8.22
CA VAL A 73 -7.79 -12.82 8.00
C VAL A 73 -7.84 -11.30 8.18
N ASN A 74 -8.55 -10.59 7.29
CA ASN A 74 -8.64 -9.12 7.27
C ASN A 74 -7.29 -8.39 7.06
N GLY A 75 -6.30 -9.06 6.45
CA GLY A 75 -5.09 -8.41 5.97
C GLY A 75 -5.40 -7.41 4.85
N TRP A 76 -4.59 -6.35 4.72
CA TRP A 76 -4.79 -5.37 3.62
C TRP A 76 -4.29 -5.92 2.29
N TYR A 77 -3.48 -6.97 2.33
CA TYR A 77 -3.27 -7.90 1.23
C TYR A 77 -3.13 -9.32 1.82
N ARG A 78 -3.16 -10.32 0.95
CA ARG A 78 -2.77 -11.70 1.26
C ARG A 78 -1.86 -12.24 0.17
N ARG A 79 -1.11 -13.30 0.47
CA ARG A 79 -0.42 -14.08 -0.57
C ARG A 79 -1.39 -15.13 -1.10
N GLU A 80 -1.41 -15.37 -2.40
CA GLU A 80 -2.18 -16.47 -3.00
C GLU A 80 -1.64 -17.83 -2.54
N GLU A 81 -2.50 -18.85 -2.53
CA GLU A 81 -2.17 -20.20 -2.05
C GLU A 81 -1.10 -20.89 -2.91
N ASN A 82 -1.08 -20.61 -4.22
CA ASN A 82 -0.03 -21.05 -5.14
C ASN A 82 1.31 -20.30 -4.94
N GLY A 83 1.33 -19.28 -4.07
CA GLY A 83 2.50 -18.49 -3.73
C GLY A 83 2.98 -17.52 -4.82
N THR A 84 2.27 -17.41 -5.95
CA THR A 84 2.70 -16.63 -7.14
C THR A 84 2.26 -15.17 -7.10
N GLY A 85 1.12 -14.90 -6.47
CA GLY A 85 0.52 -13.57 -6.40
C GLY A 85 0.37 -13.05 -4.97
N TYR A 86 0.24 -11.73 -4.88
CA TYR A 86 -0.27 -11.02 -3.73
C TYR A 86 -1.56 -10.34 -4.15
N VAL A 87 -2.61 -10.45 -3.34
CA VAL A 87 -3.95 -9.90 -3.62
C VAL A 87 -4.27 -8.86 -2.57
N ILE A 88 -4.57 -7.64 -3.00
CA ILE A 88 -4.98 -6.55 -2.11
C ILE A 88 -6.44 -6.76 -1.65
N ASP A 89 -6.76 -6.35 -0.43
CA ASP A 89 -8.15 -6.30 0.01
C ASP A 89 -8.92 -5.24 -0.81
N PRO A 90 -10.10 -5.57 -1.37
CA PRO A 90 -10.85 -4.64 -2.19
C PRO A 90 -11.30 -3.39 -1.42
N GLY A 91 -11.62 -3.53 -0.13
CA GLY A 91 -12.00 -2.41 0.73
C GLY A 91 -10.83 -1.45 0.95
N PHE A 92 -9.63 -1.99 1.18
CA PHE A 92 -8.42 -1.17 1.27
C PHE A 92 -8.08 -0.50 -0.07
N ALA A 93 -8.19 -1.20 -1.20
CA ALA A 93 -7.92 -0.64 -2.53
C ALA A 93 -8.82 0.57 -2.86
N ILE A 94 -10.12 0.44 -2.59
CA ILE A 94 -11.09 1.53 -2.78
C ILE A 94 -10.73 2.72 -1.87
N ALA A 95 -10.50 2.44 -0.58
CA ALA A 95 -10.14 3.48 0.39
C ALA A 95 -8.82 4.18 0.07
N TRP A 96 -7.83 3.45 -0.46
CA TRP A 96 -6.56 4.01 -0.92
C TRP A 96 -6.74 4.99 -2.06
N ARG A 97 -7.51 4.63 -3.10
CA ARG A 97 -7.80 5.52 -4.22
C ARG A 97 -8.52 6.79 -3.75
N ALA A 98 -9.49 6.67 -2.83
CA ALA A 98 -10.17 7.82 -2.24
C ALA A 98 -9.20 8.72 -1.46
N ALA A 99 -8.34 8.14 -0.61
CA ALA A 99 -7.33 8.90 0.13
C ALA A 99 -6.33 9.62 -0.79
N ARG A 100 -5.97 9.01 -1.92
CA ARG A 100 -5.10 9.62 -2.95
C ARG A 100 -5.76 10.80 -3.63
N ALA A 101 -7.06 10.73 -3.93
CA ALA A 101 -7.81 11.82 -4.55
C ALA A 101 -7.95 13.03 -3.62
N CYS A 102 -8.11 12.82 -2.31
CA CYS A 102 -8.21 13.89 -1.32
C CYS A 102 -6.90 14.67 -1.09
N ASP A 103 -5.75 14.07 -1.40
CA ASP A 103 -4.42 14.66 -1.22
C ASP A 103 -3.93 15.46 -2.44
N VAL A 104 -4.70 15.48 -3.53
CA VAL A 104 -4.39 16.33 -4.69
C VAL A 104 -4.70 17.78 -4.28
N PRO A 105 -3.72 18.71 -4.34
CA PRO A 105 -4.03 20.11 -4.14
C PRO A 105 -5.12 20.51 -5.12
N LEU A 106 -6.20 21.14 -4.64
CA LEU A 106 -7.13 21.86 -5.51
C LEU A 106 -6.29 22.87 -6.30
N SER A 107 -5.97 22.54 -7.55
CA SER A 107 -5.40 23.50 -8.48
C SER A 107 -6.38 24.67 -8.50
N ARG A 108 -5.94 25.82 -7.99
CA ARG A 108 -6.71 27.06 -8.03
C ARG A 108 -7.11 27.29 -9.49
N ALA A 109 -8.41 27.27 -9.75
CA ALA A 109 -9.01 27.86 -10.94
C ALA A 109 -8.80 29.39 -10.92
#